data_AF-A0A6M4JL49-F1
#
_entry.id   AF-A0A6M4JL49-F1
#
_cell.length_a   1.000
_cell.length_b   1.000
_cell.length_c   1.000
_cell.angle_alpha   90.00
_cell.angle_beta   90.00
_cell.angle_gamma   90.00
#
_symmetry.space_group_name_H-M   'P 1'
#
loop_
_entity.id
_entity.type
_entity.pdbx_description
1 polymer ?
#
loop_
_entity_poly.entity_id
_entity_poly.type
_entity_poly.pdbx_seq_one_letter_code
_entity_poly.pdbx_strand_id
1 'polypeptide(L)'
;MKTNQQPKAVIVIFGATGDLAKRKLYPSIHRLYQNGQIGEEFAVVGVGRRPWSNEDLRQTVKTSISSSADKHIDDFTSHFYYHPFDVTNPGSYQELNVLLNQLEDTYQIPNNRMFYLAMAPEFFGTIAKTLKSEGVTATTGWSRLVIEKPFGHDLPSAQALNKEIREAFTEDQIYRIDHYLGKQMVQNIEVIRFANAIFEPLWTNRYISNIQITSSESLGVEDRARYYEKSGALRDMVQNHIMQMVALLAMEPPIKLNTEEIRSEKVKVLRALRPIAKDEVDEYFVRGQYHAGEIDGVPVPAYTDEDNVAPDSNTETFVAGKLLIDNFRWAGVPFYIRTGKRMKEKSTKIVVQFKDIPMNLYYGNENNMNPNLLVIHIQPDEGITLYLNAKKLGGAAHAQPIKLDYCSNCNDELNTPEAYEKLIHDCLLGDATNFAHWDEVALSWSFVDSISETWAANKTLSPNYESGSMGPKESDDLLVKDGLHWWNI
;
A
#
# COMPACT_ATOMS: atom_id res chain seq x y z
N MET A 1 23.90 -1.22 -15.72
CA MET A 1 23.68 -2.65 -15.99
C MET A 1 23.49 -3.36 -14.65
N LYS A 2 22.24 -3.57 -14.21
CA LYS A 2 22.00 -4.54 -13.12
C LYS A 2 22.24 -5.90 -13.76
N THR A 3 23.26 -6.62 -13.29
CA THR A 3 23.43 -8.04 -13.59
C THR A 3 22.10 -8.75 -13.37
N ASN A 4 21.70 -9.61 -14.29
CA ASN A 4 20.47 -10.40 -14.23
C ASN A 4 20.62 -11.40 -13.07
N GLN A 5 20.49 -10.90 -11.85
CA GLN A 5 20.79 -11.64 -10.63
C GLN A 5 19.55 -12.46 -10.29
N GLN A 6 19.59 -13.75 -10.60
CA GLN A 6 18.59 -14.71 -10.18
C GLN A 6 18.84 -15.04 -8.71
N PRO A 7 18.00 -14.58 -7.77
CA PRO A 7 18.20 -14.85 -6.37
C PRO A 7 17.93 -16.34 -6.09
N LYS A 8 18.76 -16.93 -5.23
CA LYS A 8 18.64 -18.32 -4.80
C LYS A 8 18.18 -18.34 -3.36
N ALA A 9 17.04 -18.93 -3.07
CA ALA A 9 16.48 -18.97 -1.71
C ALA A 9 15.43 -20.08 -1.54
N VAL A 10 15.26 -20.53 -0.31
CA VAL A 10 14.05 -21.24 0.11
C VAL A 10 13.04 -20.23 0.63
N ILE A 11 11.83 -20.23 0.07
CA ILE A 11 10.71 -19.37 0.47
C ILE A 11 9.75 -20.20 1.31
N VAL A 12 9.63 -19.90 2.59
CA VAL A 12 8.70 -20.56 3.52
C VAL A 12 7.45 -19.70 3.65
N ILE A 13 6.29 -20.23 3.25
CA ILE A 13 5.01 -19.51 3.32
C ILE A 13 4.18 -20.07 4.46
N PHE A 14 4.10 -19.32 5.56
CA PHE A 14 3.18 -19.60 6.65
C PHE A 14 1.76 -19.19 6.25
N GLY A 15 0.80 -20.11 6.39
CA GLY A 15 -0.55 -19.88 5.88
C GLY A 15 -0.72 -20.21 4.40
N ALA A 16 0.11 -21.11 3.87
CA ALA A 16 0.13 -21.53 2.46
C ALA A 16 -1.24 -21.97 1.89
N THR A 17 -2.17 -22.42 2.73
CA THR A 17 -3.50 -22.84 2.28
C THR A 17 -4.52 -21.68 2.19
N GLY A 18 -4.13 -20.47 2.60
CA GLY A 18 -4.99 -19.29 2.69
C GLY A 18 -5.27 -18.59 1.36
N ASP A 19 -6.21 -17.64 1.38
CA ASP A 19 -6.66 -16.90 0.19
C ASP A 19 -5.56 -16.05 -0.43
N LEU A 20 -4.79 -15.34 0.40
CA LEU A 20 -3.68 -14.50 -0.04
C LEU A 20 -2.62 -15.31 -0.83
N ALA A 21 -2.24 -16.47 -0.31
CA ALA A 21 -1.27 -17.34 -0.97
C ALA A 21 -1.72 -17.74 -2.39
N LYS A 22 -2.98 -18.18 -2.52
CA LYS A 22 -3.58 -18.62 -3.78
C LYS A 22 -3.75 -17.48 -4.78
N ARG A 23 -4.31 -16.35 -4.34
CA ARG A 23 -4.67 -15.27 -5.25
C ARG A 23 -3.51 -14.34 -5.60
N LYS A 24 -2.49 -14.27 -4.76
CA LYS A 24 -1.40 -13.27 -4.87
C LYS A 24 -0.02 -13.89 -4.87
N LEU A 25 0.34 -14.69 -3.86
CA LEU A 25 1.74 -15.14 -3.70
C LEU A 25 2.16 -16.16 -4.76
N TYR A 26 1.38 -17.23 -4.98
CA TYR A 26 1.73 -18.23 -6.00
C TYR A 26 1.75 -17.66 -7.42
N PRO A 27 0.74 -16.88 -7.86
CA PRO A 27 0.81 -16.19 -9.15
C PRO A 27 2.01 -15.25 -9.27
N SER A 28 2.38 -14.56 -8.19
CA SER A 28 3.54 -13.66 -8.19
C SER A 28 4.87 -14.40 -8.35
N ILE A 29 5.09 -15.47 -7.57
CA ILE A 29 6.31 -16.29 -7.68
C ILE A 29 6.39 -16.95 -9.06
N HIS A 30 5.25 -17.39 -9.60
CA HIS A 30 5.17 -17.96 -10.93
C HIS A 30 5.54 -16.97 -12.02
N ARG A 31 5.07 -15.72 -11.95
CA ARG A 31 5.48 -14.66 -12.88
C ARG A 31 6.98 -14.37 -12.80
N LEU A 32 7.56 -14.32 -11.60
CA LEU A 32 9.01 -14.18 -11.44
C LEU A 32 9.79 -15.31 -12.12
N TYR A 33 9.28 -16.54 -12.04
CA TYR A 33 9.87 -17.71 -12.70
C TYR A 33 9.74 -17.62 -14.22
N GLN A 34 8.54 -17.34 -14.73
CA GLN A 34 8.27 -17.18 -16.17
C GLN A 34 9.11 -16.06 -16.80
N ASN A 35 9.34 -14.97 -16.07
CA ASN A 35 10.14 -13.83 -16.51
C ASN A 35 11.66 -14.06 -16.33
N GLY A 36 12.09 -15.22 -15.83
CA GLY A 36 13.48 -15.56 -15.59
C GLY A 36 14.16 -14.71 -14.50
N GLN A 37 13.36 -14.05 -13.66
CA GLN A 37 13.83 -13.23 -12.53
C GLN A 37 14.21 -14.09 -11.33
N ILE A 38 13.60 -15.27 -11.17
CA ILE A 38 14.12 -16.38 -10.35
C ILE A 38 14.54 -17.52 -11.29
N GLY A 39 15.66 -18.18 -10.97
CA GLY A 39 16.17 -19.32 -11.72
C GLY A 39 15.59 -20.65 -11.21
N GLU A 40 16.31 -21.75 -11.44
CA GLU A 40 15.95 -23.10 -10.95
C GLU A 40 16.41 -23.37 -9.50
N GLU A 41 17.27 -22.49 -8.96
CA GLU A 41 17.92 -22.69 -7.66
C GLU A 41 17.07 -22.09 -6.53
N PHE A 42 15.83 -22.54 -6.42
CA PHE A 42 14.88 -22.13 -5.39
C PHE A 42 13.98 -23.28 -4.96
N ALA A 43 13.37 -23.14 -3.79
CA ALA A 43 12.29 -24.01 -3.34
C ALA A 43 11.23 -23.20 -2.60
N VAL A 44 9.99 -23.65 -2.63
CA VAL A 44 8.89 -23.05 -1.86
C VAL A 44 8.33 -24.09 -0.89
N VAL A 45 8.37 -23.79 0.40
CA VAL A 45 7.82 -24.64 1.46
C VAL A 45 6.56 -23.99 2.02
N GLY A 46 5.40 -24.54 1.66
CA GLY A 46 4.15 -24.17 2.28
C GLY A 46 3.97 -24.85 3.63
N VAL A 47 3.66 -24.08 4.67
CA VAL A 47 3.39 -24.64 6.01
C VAL A 47 1.99 -24.29 6.50
N GLY A 48 1.35 -25.25 7.15
CA GLY A 48 -0.01 -25.10 7.69
C GLY A 48 -0.50 -26.32 8.45
N ARG A 49 -1.63 -26.17 9.16
CA ARG A 49 -2.20 -27.24 10.01
C ARG A 49 -2.84 -28.38 9.23
N ARG A 50 -3.21 -28.17 7.97
CA ARG A 50 -3.90 -29.19 7.18
C ARG A 50 -2.93 -30.34 6.88
N PRO A 51 -3.37 -31.61 6.93
CA PRO A 51 -2.52 -32.75 6.58
C PRO A 51 -2.45 -32.90 5.06
N TRP A 52 -1.86 -31.92 4.37
CA TRP A 52 -1.66 -31.96 2.93
C TRP A 52 -0.36 -32.69 2.58
N SER A 53 -0.37 -33.34 1.43
CA SER A 53 0.82 -33.83 0.77
C SER A 53 1.45 -32.74 -0.11
N ASN A 54 2.67 -32.99 -0.61
CA ASN A 54 3.27 -32.13 -1.63
C ASN A 54 2.36 -32.03 -2.88
N GLU A 55 1.69 -33.12 -3.27
CA GLU A 55 0.83 -33.15 -4.45
C GLU A 55 -0.41 -32.27 -4.27
N ASP A 56 -1.01 -32.26 -3.08
CA ASP A 56 -2.16 -31.38 -2.78
C ASP A 56 -1.78 -29.90 -2.91
N LEU A 57 -0.60 -29.51 -2.42
CA LEU A 57 -0.09 -28.16 -2.56
C LEU A 57 0.19 -27.83 -4.03
N ARG A 58 0.88 -28.71 -4.75
CA ARG A 58 1.20 -28.52 -6.18
C ARG A 58 -0.06 -28.36 -7.02
N GLN A 59 -1.08 -29.17 -6.78
CA GLN A 59 -2.36 -29.04 -7.48
C GLN A 59 -3.05 -27.71 -7.15
N THR A 60 -2.96 -27.25 -5.90
CA THR A 60 -3.49 -25.94 -5.49
C THR A 60 -2.75 -24.80 -6.21
N VAL A 61 -1.42 -24.88 -6.29
CA VAL A 61 -0.58 -23.91 -7.01
C VAL A 61 -0.95 -23.89 -8.49
N LYS A 62 -1.04 -25.06 -9.15
CA LYS A 62 -1.49 -25.21 -10.54
C LYS A 62 -2.84 -24.55 -10.79
N THR A 63 -3.79 -24.73 -9.87
CA THR A 63 -5.13 -24.14 -9.98
C THR A 63 -5.11 -22.62 -9.78
N SER A 64 -4.16 -22.12 -8.99
CA SER A 64 -4.01 -20.70 -8.67
C SER A 64 -3.37 -19.90 -9.81
N ILE A 65 -2.46 -20.53 -10.56
CA ILE A 65 -1.76 -19.92 -11.69
C ILE A 65 -2.59 -20.12 -12.96
N SER A 66 -3.51 -19.19 -13.18
CA SER A 66 -4.48 -19.24 -14.28
C SER A 66 -3.79 -19.07 -15.64
N SER A 67 -3.30 -20.15 -16.26
CA SER A 67 -3.17 -20.22 -17.72
C SER A 67 -3.08 -21.67 -18.21
N SER A 68 -3.96 -22.02 -19.15
CA SER A 68 -4.04 -23.33 -19.80
C SER A 68 -2.87 -23.63 -20.76
N ALA A 69 -1.83 -22.78 -20.78
CA ALA A 69 -0.82 -22.74 -21.84
C ALA A 69 0.64 -22.74 -21.33
N ASP A 70 0.88 -22.78 -20.03
CA ASP A 70 2.25 -22.82 -19.52
C ASP A 70 2.84 -24.24 -19.62
N LYS A 71 3.81 -24.41 -20.51
CA LYS A 71 4.52 -25.68 -20.73
C LYS A 71 5.48 -26.04 -19.61
N HIS A 72 5.83 -25.11 -18.73
CA HIS A 72 6.78 -25.29 -17.62
C HIS A 72 6.09 -25.33 -16.25
N ILE A 73 4.77 -25.47 -16.21
CA ILE A 73 4.00 -25.49 -14.96
C ILE A 73 4.41 -26.66 -14.05
N ASP A 74 4.71 -27.82 -14.61
CA ASP A 74 5.14 -28.99 -13.86
C ASP A 74 6.56 -28.82 -13.32
N ASP A 75 7.46 -28.25 -14.12
CA ASP A 75 8.82 -27.89 -13.68
C ASP A 75 8.73 -26.92 -12.50
N PHE A 76 8.00 -25.81 -12.66
CA PHE A 76 7.79 -24.81 -11.61
C PHE A 76 7.19 -25.41 -10.33
N THR A 77 6.11 -26.19 -10.44
CA THR A 77 5.46 -26.76 -9.26
C THR A 77 6.28 -27.86 -8.60
N SER A 78 7.26 -28.45 -9.29
CA SER A 78 8.18 -29.42 -8.67
C SER A 78 8.97 -28.81 -7.50
N HIS A 79 9.22 -27.50 -7.51
CA HIS A 79 9.89 -26.74 -6.45
C HIS A 79 9.02 -26.51 -5.20
N PHE A 80 7.74 -26.91 -5.23
CA PHE A 80 6.81 -26.73 -4.11
C PHE A 80 6.73 -27.97 -3.23
N TYR A 81 6.89 -27.75 -1.93
CA TYR A 81 6.84 -28.74 -0.87
C TYR A 81 5.86 -28.27 0.21
N TYR A 82 5.17 -29.20 0.83
CA TYR A 82 4.27 -28.92 1.95
C TYR A 82 4.78 -29.62 3.21
N HIS A 83 4.74 -28.91 4.33
CA HIS A 83 5.05 -29.47 5.63
C HIS A 83 3.91 -29.17 6.61
N PRO A 84 3.21 -30.19 7.14
CA PRO A 84 2.24 -30.01 8.22
C PRO A 84 2.92 -29.35 9.41
N PHE A 85 2.33 -28.27 9.91
CA PHE A 85 3.02 -27.39 10.85
C PHE A 85 2.05 -26.83 11.90
N ASP A 86 2.41 -26.99 13.17
CA ASP A 86 1.76 -26.29 14.28
C ASP A 86 2.69 -25.21 14.84
N VAL A 87 2.25 -23.96 14.73
CA VAL A 87 2.97 -22.77 15.19
C VAL A 87 3.29 -22.79 16.68
N THR A 88 2.53 -23.56 17.47
CA THR A 88 2.72 -23.67 18.92
C THR A 88 3.61 -24.84 19.34
N ASN A 89 4.01 -25.72 18.41
CA ASN A 89 4.81 -26.90 18.70
C ASN A 89 6.27 -26.71 18.23
N PRO A 90 7.25 -26.59 19.14
CA PRO A 90 8.67 -26.50 18.77
C PRO A 90 9.16 -27.64 17.87
N GLY A 91 8.62 -28.86 18.03
CA GLY A 91 8.98 -30.01 17.20
C GLY A 91 8.72 -29.77 15.71
N SER A 92 7.65 -29.06 15.35
CA SER A 92 7.36 -28.70 13.96
C SER A 92 8.43 -27.77 13.36
N TYR A 93 9.06 -26.90 14.15
CA TYR A 93 10.14 -26.03 13.67
C TYR A 93 11.44 -26.81 13.44
N GLN A 94 11.72 -27.82 14.27
CA GLN A 94 12.87 -28.70 14.11
C GLN A 94 12.74 -29.56 12.85
N GLU A 95 11.56 -30.15 12.63
CA GLU A 95 11.24 -30.91 11.41
C GLU A 95 11.32 -30.01 10.16
N LEU A 96 10.78 -28.80 10.23
CA LEU A 96 10.92 -27.81 9.16
C LEU A 96 12.39 -27.52 8.88
N ASN A 97 13.22 -27.28 9.89
CA ASN A 97 14.64 -26.98 9.72
C ASN A 97 15.39 -28.11 8.97
N VAL A 98 15.08 -29.37 9.29
CA VAL A 98 15.62 -30.54 8.58
C VAL A 98 15.22 -30.52 7.11
N LEU A 99 13.95 -30.26 6.79
CA LEU A 99 13.48 -30.15 5.42
C LEU A 99 14.17 -29.00 4.68
N LEU A 100 14.31 -27.83 5.30
CA LEU A 100 14.98 -26.67 4.68
C LEU A 100 16.43 -27.00 4.32
N ASN A 101 17.19 -27.63 5.22
CA ASN A 101 18.57 -28.05 4.94
C ASN A 101 18.65 -29.03 3.75
N GLN A 102 17.73 -30.00 3.68
CA GLN A 102 17.68 -30.95 2.56
C GLN A 102 17.38 -30.27 1.21
N LEU A 103 16.47 -29.30 1.21
CA LEU A 103 16.12 -28.55 0.00
C LEU A 103 17.26 -27.61 -0.42
N GLU A 104 17.96 -27.01 0.54
CA GLU A 104 19.14 -26.19 0.26
C GLU A 104 20.22 -26.99 -0.47
N ASP A 105 20.51 -28.21 -0.02
CA ASP A 105 21.44 -29.12 -0.69
C ASP A 105 20.92 -29.56 -2.07
N THR A 106 19.63 -29.88 -2.17
CA THR A 106 19.00 -30.37 -3.41
C THR A 106 19.06 -29.32 -4.53
N TYR A 107 18.75 -28.07 -4.20
CA TYR A 107 18.65 -26.96 -5.16
C TYR A 107 19.90 -26.07 -5.20
N GLN A 108 20.98 -26.46 -4.49
CA GLN A 108 22.24 -25.70 -4.43
C GLN A 108 22.05 -24.26 -3.96
N ILE A 109 21.15 -24.06 -3.00
CA ILE A 109 20.83 -22.76 -2.41
C ILE A 109 21.88 -22.46 -1.33
N PRO A 110 22.50 -21.26 -1.31
CA PRO A 110 23.53 -20.90 -0.32
C PRO A 110 22.89 -20.52 1.03
N ASN A 111 22.03 -21.40 1.54
CA ASN A 111 21.31 -21.33 2.80
C ASN A 111 20.50 -20.03 3.02
N ASN A 112 20.07 -19.39 1.93
CA ASN A 112 19.22 -18.20 1.98
C ASN A 112 17.76 -18.58 2.26
N ARG A 113 17.15 -18.00 3.29
CA ARG A 113 15.79 -18.32 3.74
C ARG A 113 14.92 -17.06 3.81
N MET A 114 13.80 -17.07 3.09
CA MET A 114 12.73 -16.09 3.24
C MET A 114 11.55 -16.71 3.98
N PHE A 115 11.10 -16.09 5.06
CA PHE A 115 9.92 -16.50 5.80
C PHE A 115 8.79 -15.50 5.53
N TYR A 116 7.72 -15.93 4.85
CA TYR A 116 6.56 -15.11 4.55
C TYR A 116 5.41 -15.45 5.49
N LEU A 117 4.97 -14.48 6.30
CA LEU A 117 3.88 -14.66 7.25
C LEU A 117 2.53 -14.24 6.63
N ALA A 118 1.91 -15.14 5.86
CA ALA A 118 0.59 -14.94 5.23
C ALA A 118 -0.55 -15.46 6.13
N MET A 119 -0.56 -15.06 7.40
CA MET A 119 -1.53 -15.51 8.40
C MET A 119 -1.86 -14.41 9.40
N ALA A 120 -2.68 -14.74 10.40
CA ALA A 120 -3.18 -13.76 11.36
C ALA A 120 -2.06 -13.17 12.25
N PRO A 121 -2.09 -11.86 12.56
CA PRO A 121 -0.98 -11.15 13.22
C PRO A 121 -0.61 -11.66 14.62
N GLU A 122 -1.55 -12.25 15.34
CA GLU A 122 -1.34 -12.81 16.68
C GLU A 122 -0.26 -13.91 16.71
N PHE A 123 0.05 -14.51 15.56
CA PHE A 123 1.09 -15.55 15.46
C PHE A 123 2.47 -14.99 15.13
N PHE A 124 2.60 -13.73 14.69
CA PHE A 124 3.86 -13.21 14.15
C PHE A 124 5.01 -13.24 15.17
N GLY A 125 4.78 -12.73 16.38
CA GLY A 125 5.78 -12.74 17.45
C GLY A 125 6.19 -14.15 17.88
N THR A 126 5.20 -15.05 18.04
CA THR A 126 5.43 -16.46 18.40
C THR A 126 6.28 -17.19 17.35
N ILE A 127 5.94 -17.02 16.07
CA ILE A 127 6.68 -17.63 14.96
C ILE A 127 8.10 -17.08 14.91
N ALA A 128 8.27 -15.77 14.95
CA ALA A 128 9.60 -15.14 14.89
C ALA A 128 10.50 -15.65 16.02
N LYS A 129 9.99 -15.65 17.26
CA LYS A 129 10.73 -16.14 18.43
C LYS A 129 11.12 -17.62 18.32
N THR A 130 10.18 -18.46 17.89
CA THR A 130 10.40 -19.92 17.82
C THR A 130 11.32 -20.29 16.65
N LEU A 131 11.23 -19.59 15.52
CA LEU A 131 12.18 -19.72 14.41
C LEU A 131 13.63 -19.52 14.88
N LYS A 132 13.87 -18.55 15.77
CA LYS A 132 15.20 -18.32 16.35
C LYS A 132 15.57 -19.35 17.41
N SER A 133 14.68 -19.66 18.36
CA SER A 133 15.01 -20.58 19.46
C SER A 133 15.31 -22.00 18.97
N GLU A 134 14.63 -22.45 17.92
CA GLU A 134 14.83 -23.77 17.31
C GLU A 134 15.91 -23.79 16.21
N GLY A 135 16.66 -22.70 16.05
CA GLY A 135 17.79 -22.62 15.13
C GLY A 135 17.42 -22.59 13.64
N VAL A 136 16.15 -22.34 13.29
CA VAL A 136 15.70 -22.27 11.89
C VAL A 136 16.27 -21.06 11.16
N THR A 137 16.61 -19.98 11.89
CA THR A 137 17.28 -18.79 11.35
C THR A 137 18.80 -18.83 11.47
N ALA A 138 19.37 -19.88 12.08
CA ALA A 138 20.81 -20.02 12.26
C ALA A 138 21.48 -20.58 10.98
N THR A 139 21.50 -19.75 9.94
CA THR A 139 22.05 -20.07 8.62
C THR A 139 23.35 -19.29 8.32
N THR A 140 24.19 -19.84 7.45
CA THR A 140 25.36 -19.15 6.84
C THR A 140 24.97 -18.15 5.75
N GLY A 141 23.79 -18.32 5.15
CA GLY A 141 23.17 -17.37 4.21
C GLY A 141 22.39 -16.26 4.93
N TRP A 142 21.56 -15.53 4.20
CA TRP A 142 20.67 -14.55 4.82
C TRP A 142 19.35 -15.18 5.27
N SER A 143 18.75 -14.62 6.33
CA SER A 143 17.38 -14.89 6.75
C SER A 143 16.56 -13.61 6.68
N ARG A 144 15.41 -13.63 6.02
CA ARG A 144 14.53 -12.46 5.88
C ARG A 144 13.10 -12.83 6.26
N LEU A 145 12.42 -11.92 6.94
CA LEU A 145 11.05 -12.07 7.41
C LEU A 145 10.14 -11.07 6.69
N VAL A 146 9.19 -11.59 5.92
CA VAL A 146 8.13 -10.80 5.27
C VAL A 146 6.86 -10.88 6.10
N ILE A 147 6.29 -9.73 6.44
CA ILE A 147 5.15 -9.62 7.36
C ILE A 147 4.03 -8.82 6.70
N GLU A 148 2.83 -9.39 6.72
CA GLU A 148 1.60 -8.73 6.26
C GLU A 148 1.04 -7.72 7.25
N LYS A 149 0.15 -6.86 6.74
CA LYS A 149 -0.67 -5.99 7.60
C LYS A 149 -1.79 -6.81 8.28
N PRO A 150 -2.31 -6.37 9.45
CA PRO A 150 -1.94 -5.16 10.20
C PRO A 150 -0.70 -5.34 11.09
N PHE A 151 0.07 -4.26 11.26
CA PHE A 151 1.23 -4.20 12.15
C PHE A 151 0.88 -3.45 13.44
N GLY A 152 0.21 -4.14 14.35
CA GLY A 152 -0.46 -3.53 15.52
C GLY A 152 -1.83 -2.93 15.17
N HIS A 153 -2.52 -2.45 16.19
CA HIS A 153 -3.81 -1.74 16.07
C HIS A 153 -3.79 -0.34 16.71
N ASP A 154 -2.64 0.03 17.29
CA ASP A 154 -2.26 1.32 17.87
C ASP A 154 -0.73 1.31 18.04
N LEU A 155 -0.12 2.44 18.42
CA LEU A 155 1.32 2.53 18.65
C LEU A 155 1.83 1.54 19.71
N PRO A 156 1.20 1.39 20.90
CA PRO A 156 1.69 0.46 21.92
C PRO A 156 1.71 -1.00 21.46
N SER A 157 0.66 -1.47 20.79
CA SER A 157 0.60 -2.84 20.25
C SER A 157 1.61 -3.04 19.11
N ALA A 158 1.79 -2.05 18.24
CA ALA A 158 2.82 -2.07 17.20
C ALA A 158 4.24 -2.12 17.78
N GLN A 159 4.50 -1.38 18.86
CA GLN A 159 5.78 -1.41 19.58
C GLN A 159 6.04 -2.78 20.22
N ALA A 160 5.03 -3.37 20.85
CA ALA A 160 5.12 -4.70 21.44
C ALA A 160 5.44 -5.77 20.38
N LEU A 161 4.67 -5.79 19.28
CA LEU A 161 4.89 -6.69 18.16
C LEU A 161 6.28 -6.50 17.54
N ASN A 162 6.70 -5.24 17.32
CA ASN A 162 8.02 -4.95 16.81
C ASN A 162 9.11 -5.48 17.73
N LYS A 163 9.00 -5.25 19.04
CA LYS A 163 9.97 -5.76 20.02
C LYS A 163 10.10 -7.28 19.94
N GLU A 164 8.99 -8.00 19.88
CA GLU A 164 8.98 -9.46 19.78
C GLU A 164 9.68 -9.96 18.51
N ILE A 165 9.37 -9.36 17.35
CA ILE A 165 10.03 -9.71 16.09
C ILE A 165 11.54 -9.39 16.14
N ARG A 166 11.89 -8.27 16.76
CA ARG A 166 13.27 -7.79 16.93
C ARG A 166 14.13 -8.65 17.85
N GLU A 167 13.52 -9.52 18.66
CA GLU A 167 14.25 -10.57 19.37
C GLU A 167 14.83 -11.61 18.40
N ALA A 168 14.18 -11.80 17.24
CA ALA A 168 14.54 -12.83 16.26
C ALA A 168 15.30 -12.30 15.04
N PHE A 169 14.92 -11.12 14.53
CA PHE A 169 15.44 -10.54 13.29
C PHE A 169 15.95 -9.11 13.52
N THR A 170 17.01 -8.72 12.80
CA THR A 170 17.47 -7.32 12.72
C THR A 170 16.61 -6.50 11.75
N GLU A 171 16.77 -5.17 11.68
CA GLU A 171 15.83 -4.33 10.90
C GLU A 171 15.94 -4.59 9.41
N ASP A 172 17.17 -4.77 8.96
CA ASP A 172 17.56 -5.09 7.60
C ASP A 172 17.08 -6.47 7.15
N GLN A 173 16.65 -7.30 8.09
CA GLN A 173 16.05 -8.61 7.82
C GLN A 173 14.51 -8.57 7.79
N ILE A 174 13.87 -7.46 8.16
CA ILE A 174 12.41 -7.35 8.28
C ILE A 174 11.82 -6.56 7.11
N TYR A 175 10.83 -7.16 6.46
CA TYR A 175 10.18 -6.67 5.26
C TYR A 175 8.67 -6.54 5.54
N ARG A 176 8.25 -5.37 6.02
CA ARG A 176 6.84 -5.08 6.31
C ARG A 176 6.12 -4.68 5.03
N ILE A 177 5.15 -5.48 4.63
CA ILE A 177 4.41 -5.28 3.39
C ILE A 177 3.47 -4.08 3.52
N ASP A 178 3.67 -3.13 2.60
CA ASP A 178 2.63 -2.24 2.14
C ASP A 178 2.53 -2.43 0.62
N HIS A 179 1.50 -3.15 0.17
CA HIS A 179 1.35 -3.48 -1.25
C HIS A 179 1.14 -2.24 -2.14
N TYR A 180 0.82 -1.05 -1.62
CA TYR A 180 0.81 0.17 -2.42
C TYR A 180 2.22 0.57 -2.85
N LEU A 181 3.24 0.35 -2.02
CA LEU A 181 4.65 0.58 -2.38
C LEU A 181 5.13 -0.36 -3.50
N GLY A 182 4.46 -1.50 -3.70
CA GLY A 182 4.69 -2.41 -4.81
C GLY A 182 4.07 -1.94 -6.14
N LYS A 183 3.16 -0.96 -6.13
CA LYS A 183 2.48 -0.48 -7.35
C LYS A 183 3.45 0.37 -8.18
N GLN A 184 3.48 0.10 -9.48
CA GLN A 184 4.37 0.77 -10.43
C GLN A 184 4.26 2.30 -10.36
N MET A 185 3.04 2.84 -10.34
CA MET A 185 2.82 4.29 -10.35
C MET A 185 3.14 4.97 -9.01
N VAL A 186 3.13 4.23 -7.90
CA VAL A 186 3.64 4.75 -6.61
C VAL A 186 5.17 4.87 -6.66
N GLN A 187 5.87 3.89 -7.21
CA GLN A 187 7.32 3.96 -7.44
C GLN A 187 7.69 5.06 -8.45
N ASN A 188 6.82 5.30 -9.43
CA ASN A 188 7.02 6.32 -10.45
C ASN A 188 6.97 7.76 -9.88
N ILE A 189 6.44 7.97 -8.67
CA ILE A 189 6.47 9.28 -7.99
C ILE A 189 7.90 9.82 -7.92
N GLU A 190 8.87 8.98 -7.54
CA GLU A 190 10.28 9.39 -7.44
C GLU A 190 10.87 9.76 -8.81
N VAL A 191 10.55 8.97 -9.84
CA VAL A 191 11.00 9.22 -11.21
C VAL A 191 10.43 10.53 -11.73
N ILE A 192 9.13 10.77 -11.54
CA ILE A 192 8.46 12.02 -11.92
C ILE A 192 9.17 13.21 -11.26
N ARG A 193 9.46 13.11 -9.95
CA ARG A 193 10.04 14.21 -9.18
C ARG A 193 11.51 14.46 -9.47
N PHE A 194 12.33 13.41 -9.51
CA PHE A 194 13.79 13.56 -9.46
C PHE A 194 14.51 13.27 -10.77
N ALA A 195 13.85 12.66 -11.77
CA ALA A 195 14.42 12.47 -13.10
C ALA A 195 14.04 13.58 -14.10
N ASN A 196 13.16 14.51 -13.70
CA ASN A 196 12.62 15.54 -14.60
C ASN A 196 12.96 16.95 -14.12
N ALA A 197 13.83 17.63 -14.87
CA ALA A 197 14.25 19.01 -14.57
C ALA A 197 13.09 20.03 -14.59
N ILE A 198 11.97 19.69 -15.21
CA ILE A 198 10.77 20.54 -15.22
C ILE A 198 9.99 20.48 -13.90
N PHE A 199 10.00 19.34 -13.19
CA PHE A 199 9.14 19.12 -12.03
C PHE A 199 9.85 19.42 -10.71
N GLU A 200 11.11 19.04 -10.55
CA GLU A 200 11.84 19.26 -9.28
C GLU A 200 11.77 20.73 -8.80
N PRO A 201 12.05 21.75 -9.66
CA PRO A 201 12.02 23.15 -9.21
C PRO A 201 10.61 23.65 -8.86
N LEU A 202 9.58 23.01 -9.43
CA LEU A 202 8.18 23.33 -9.17
C LEU A 202 7.65 22.63 -7.91
N TRP A 203 8.39 21.67 -7.34
CA TRP A 203 7.91 20.80 -6.25
C TRP A 203 8.05 21.44 -4.87
N THR A 204 7.49 22.62 -4.67
CA THR A 204 7.67 23.45 -3.46
C THR A 204 6.43 24.30 -3.20
N ASN A 205 6.25 24.75 -1.96
CA ASN A 205 5.24 25.74 -1.56
C ASN A 205 5.23 27.03 -2.37
N ARG A 206 6.26 27.35 -3.15
CA ARG A 206 6.24 28.49 -4.07
C ARG A 206 5.32 28.28 -5.26
N TYR A 207 5.19 27.05 -5.75
CA TYR A 207 4.45 26.74 -6.98
C TYR A 207 3.30 25.77 -6.76
N ILE A 208 3.32 24.93 -5.73
CA ILE A 208 2.22 24.02 -5.40
C ILE A 208 1.23 24.73 -4.47
N SER A 209 -0.05 24.66 -4.83
CA SER A 209 -1.16 25.16 -4.02
C SER A 209 -1.61 24.12 -3.01
N ASN A 210 -1.81 22.88 -3.44
CA ASN A 210 -2.19 21.74 -2.59
C ASN A 210 -1.89 20.42 -3.31
N ILE A 211 -1.88 19.35 -2.53
CA ILE A 211 -1.80 17.98 -3.04
C ILE A 211 -3.02 17.21 -2.54
N GLN A 212 -3.66 16.45 -3.43
CA GLN A 212 -4.86 15.67 -3.14
C GLN A 212 -4.57 14.19 -3.40
N ILE A 213 -4.78 13.34 -2.41
CA ILE A 213 -4.63 11.89 -2.53
C ILE A 213 -6.00 11.26 -2.35
N THR A 214 -6.53 10.64 -3.40
CA THR A 214 -7.81 9.91 -3.36
C THR A 214 -7.54 8.42 -3.48
N SER A 215 -8.11 7.63 -2.58
CA SER A 215 -8.20 6.17 -2.70
C SER A 215 -9.65 5.73 -2.45
N SER A 216 -10.45 5.68 -3.51
CA SER A 216 -11.86 5.32 -3.45
C SER A 216 -12.10 3.86 -3.85
N GLU A 217 -13.03 3.19 -3.17
CA GLU A 217 -13.52 1.86 -3.50
C GLU A 217 -15.03 1.89 -3.70
N SER A 218 -15.53 1.30 -4.79
CA SER A 218 -16.97 1.12 -5.01
C SER A 218 -17.57 -0.05 -4.21
N LEU A 219 -16.74 -1.02 -3.82
CA LEU A 219 -17.16 -2.16 -3.02
C LEU A 219 -17.45 -1.78 -1.56
N GLY A 220 -18.34 -2.53 -0.92
CA GLY A 220 -18.61 -2.45 0.50
C GLY A 220 -17.58 -3.19 1.34
N VAL A 221 -18.00 -3.58 2.54
CA VAL A 221 -17.17 -4.35 3.47
C VAL A 221 -17.12 -5.85 3.12
N GLU A 222 -18.15 -6.35 2.45
CA GLU A 222 -18.28 -7.73 1.96
C GLU A 222 -17.94 -8.76 3.07
N ASP A 223 -17.28 -9.87 2.73
CA ASP A 223 -16.88 -10.93 3.67
C ASP A 223 -15.89 -10.49 4.76
N ARG A 224 -15.39 -9.25 4.72
CA ARG A 224 -14.36 -8.72 5.64
C ARG A 224 -14.94 -7.91 6.80
N ALA A 225 -16.26 -7.89 6.98
CA ALA A 225 -16.95 -7.09 8.00
C ALA A 225 -16.35 -7.23 9.41
N ARG A 226 -16.14 -8.47 9.89
CA ARG A 226 -15.59 -8.73 11.24
C ARG A 226 -14.20 -8.12 11.47
N TYR A 227 -13.38 -8.06 10.43
CA TYR A 227 -12.06 -7.43 10.50
C TYR A 227 -12.22 -5.91 10.44
N TYR A 228 -13.01 -5.43 9.47
CA TYR A 228 -13.16 -4.00 9.21
C TYR A 228 -13.79 -3.26 10.39
N GLU A 229 -14.70 -3.91 11.12
CA GLU A 229 -15.34 -3.37 12.33
C GLU A 229 -14.36 -3.02 13.46
N LYS A 230 -13.13 -3.56 13.41
CA LYS A 230 -12.07 -3.23 14.37
C LYS A 230 -11.04 -2.24 13.81
N SER A 231 -11.00 -2.08 12.48
CA SER A 231 -9.99 -1.25 11.81
C SER A 231 -10.53 0.10 11.38
N GLY A 232 -11.72 0.14 10.78
CA GLY A 232 -12.22 1.29 10.04
C GLY A 232 -11.32 1.71 8.87
N ALA A 233 -11.74 2.73 8.14
CA ALA A 233 -10.98 3.29 7.03
C ALA A 233 -9.68 3.97 7.49
N LEU A 234 -9.64 4.51 8.72
CA LEU A 234 -8.46 5.17 9.26
C LEU A 234 -7.28 4.21 9.39
N ARG A 235 -7.48 3.03 9.98
CA ARG A 235 -6.38 2.06 10.18
C ARG A 235 -6.14 1.21 8.94
N ASP A 236 -7.18 0.90 8.16
CA ASP A 236 -7.02 0.03 6.99
C ASP A 236 -6.32 0.71 5.81
N MET A 237 -6.50 2.04 5.66
CA MET A 237 -6.04 2.81 4.49
C MET A 237 -5.19 4.03 4.83
N VAL A 238 -5.58 4.82 5.85
CA VAL A 238 -4.86 6.08 6.15
C VAL A 238 -3.50 5.79 6.76
N GLN A 239 -3.47 5.03 7.86
CA GLN A 239 -2.27 4.74 8.68
C GLN A 239 -1.10 4.16 7.88
N ASN A 240 -1.39 3.40 6.82
CA ASN A 240 -0.40 2.71 6.00
C ASN A 240 -0.26 3.38 4.62
N HIS A 241 -1.09 2.99 3.66
CA HIS A 241 -0.99 3.27 2.24
C HIS A 241 -0.92 4.78 1.96
N ILE A 242 -1.80 5.55 2.57
CA ILE A 242 -1.84 7.00 2.37
C ILE A 242 -0.64 7.68 3.02
N MET A 243 -0.30 7.34 4.27
CA MET A 243 0.89 7.92 4.91
C MET A 243 2.18 7.63 4.12
N GLN A 244 2.29 6.45 3.52
CA GLN A 244 3.40 6.09 2.64
C GLN A 244 3.44 6.93 1.36
N MET A 245 2.30 7.15 0.70
CA MET A 245 2.22 8.05 -0.47
C MET A 245 2.52 9.50 -0.10
N VAL A 246 2.03 9.98 1.04
CA VAL A 246 2.35 11.33 1.57
C VAL A 246 3.86 11.47 1.76
N ALA A 247 4.51 10.49 2.38
CA ALA A 247 5.96 10.49 2.56
C ALA A 247 6.71 10.58 1.23
N LEU A 248 6.36 9.76 0.23
CA LEU A 248 7.00 9.77 -1.10
C LEU A 248 6.77 11.09 -1.85
N LEU A 249 5.59 11.70 -1.72
CA LEU A 249 5.29 12.99 -2.37
C LEU A 249 6.03 14.15 -1.72
N ALA A 250 6.23 14.09 -0.40
CA ALA A 250 6.77 15.21 0.37
C ALA A 250 8.27 15.12 0.68
N MET A 251 8.90 13.95 0.50
CA MET A 251 10.31 13.77 0.86
C MET A 251 11.25 14.66 0.04
N GLU A 252 12.38 15.07 0.59
CA GLU A 252 13.41 15.77 -0.18
C GLU A 252 14.07 14.83 -1.21
N PRO A 253 14.77 15.36 -2.23
CA PRO A 253 15.60 14.53 -3.09
C PRO A 253 16.63 13.74 -2.25
N PRO A 254 16.63 12.40 -2.31
CA PRO A 254 17.60 11.62 -1.56
C PRO A 254 18.99 11.76 -2.18
N ILE A 255 20.05 11.57 -1.37
CA ILE A 255 21.43 11.67 -1.85
C ILE A 255 21.72 10.58 -2.91
N LYS A 256 21.12 9.40 -2.73
CA LYS A 256 21.20 8.26 -3.66
C LYS A 256 19.86 7.53 -3.69
N LEU A 257 19.61 6.81 -4.78
CA LEU A 257 18.45 5.92 -4.91
C LEU A 257 18.75 4.55 -4.28
N ASN A 258 18.92 4.53 -2.97
CA ASN A 258 19.07 3.30 -2.19
C ASN A 258 18.15 3.32 -0.97
N THR A 259 17.97 2.15 -0.37
CA THR A 259 17.11 1.91 0.79
C THR A 259 17.30 2.94 1.91
N GLU A 260 18.53 3.19 2.34
CA GLU A 260 18.81 4.02 3.52
C GLU A 260 18.49 5.50 3.27
N GLU A 261 18.90 6.04 2.12
CA GLU A 261 18.70 7.44 1.78
C GLU A 261 17.23 7.75 1.52
N ILE A 262 16.51 6.88 0.80
CA ILE A 262 15.07 7.06 0.55
C ILE A 262 14.29 7.01 1.88
N ARG A 263 14.58 6.03 2.75
CA ARG A 263 13.96 5.92 4.07
C ARG A 263 14.21 7.14 4.93
N SER A 264 15.45 7.65 4.94
CA SER A 264 15.81 8.85 5.70
C SER A 264 14.93 10.04 5.31
N GLU A 265 14.72 10.27 4.01
CA GLU A 265 13.89 11.38 3.55
C GLU A 265 12.39 11.15 3.83
N LYS A 266 11.88 9.92 3.72
CA LYS A 266 10.50 9.58 4.13
C LYS A 266 10.28 9.81 5.62
N VAL A 267 11.19 9.37 6.47
CA VAL A 267 11.10 9.54 7.93
C VAL A 267 11.15 11.01 8.33
N LYS A 268 11.95 11.85 7.65
CA LYS A 268 11.96 13.31 7.90
C LYS A 268 10.60 13.94 7.64
N VAL A 269 9.87 13.52 6.60
CA VAL A 269 8.49 13.98 6.36
C VAL A 269 7.59 13.58 7.51
N LEU A 270 7.59 12.30 7.88
CA LEU A 270 6.69 11.80 8.92
C LEU A 270 6.95 12.45 10.28
N ARG A 271 8.21 12.80 10.60
CA ARG A 271 8.57 13.60 11.78
C ARG A 271 8.11 15.06 11.69
N ALA A 272 8.00 15.59 10.48
CA ALA A 272 7.55 16.96 10.23
C ALA A 272 6.02 17.07 10.07
N LEU A 273 5.27 15.97 10.10
CA LEU A 273 3.81 16.05 10.15
C LEU A 273 3.38 16.80 11.40
N ARG A 274 2.56 17.82 11.21
CA ARG A 274 2.02 18.60 12.32
C ARG A 274 1.12 17.71 13.17
N PRO A 275 1.43 17.51 14.46
CA PRO A 275 0.53 16.79 15.36
C PRO A 275 -0.82 17.53 15.47
N ILE A 276 -1.91 16.77 15.56
CA ILE A 276 -3.26 17.32 15.71
C ILE A 276 -3.70 17.13 17.16
N ALA A 277 -4.04 18.23 17.83
CA ALA A 277 -4.59 18.17 19.18
C ALA A 277 -5.99 17.53 19.14
N LYS A 278 -6.37 16.82 20.20
CA LYS A 278 -7.63 16.05 20.24
C LYS A 278 -8.87 16.91 20.01
N ASP A 279 -8.86 18.14 20.47
CA ASP A 279 -9.92 19.13 20.31
C ASP A 279 -9.95 19.79 18.91
N GLU A 280 -8.88 19.64 18.12
CA GLU A 280 -8.79 20.14 16.74
C GLU A 280 -9.08 19.06 15.69
N VAL A 281 -9.25 17.78 16.08
CA VAL A 281 -9.43 16.67 15.13
C VAL A 281 -10.55 16.92 14.14
N ASP A 282 -11.71 17.39 14.60
CA ASP A 282 -12.88 17.64 13.75
C ASP A 282 -12.71 18.88 12.83
N GLU A 283 -11.68 19.71 13.05
CA GLU A 283 -11.33 20.81 12.14
C GLU A 283 -10.55 20.33 10.92
N TYR A 284 -9.70 19.31 11.10
CA TYR A 284 -8.76 18.81 10.10
C TYR A 284 -9.21 17.50 9.46
N PHE A 285 -10.04 16.71 10.14
CA PHE A 285 -10.44 15.39 9.70
C PHE A 285 -11.96 15.22 9.76
N VAL A 286 -12.46 14.45 8.79
CA VAL A 286 -13.86 14.05 8.67
C VAL A 286 -13.89 12.54 8.60
N ARG A 287 -14.75 11.92 9.42
CA ARG A 287 -15.11 10.50 9.29
C ARG A 287 -16.56 10.38 8.86
N GLY A 288 -16.88 9.33 8.12
CA GLY A 288 -18.25 9.00 7.79
C GLY A 288 -18.49 7.51 7.65
N GLN A 289 -19.78 7.15 7.62
CA GLN A 289 -20.26 5.79 7.39
C GLN A 289 -21.19 5.77 6.18
N TYR A 290 -21.02 4.79 5.28
CA TYR A 290 -21.93 4.67 4.15
C TYR A 290 -23.31 4.24 4.63
N HIS A 291 -24.32 4.93 4.11
CA HIS A 291 -25.72 4.58 4.26
C HIS A 291 -26.22 3.82 3.02
N ALA A 292 -27.44 3.31 3.09
CA ALA A 292 -28.08 2.68 1.94
C ALA A 292 -28.10 3.64 0.75
N GLY A 293 -27.95 3.10 -0.46
CA GLY A 293 -27.89 3.87 -1.69
C GLY A 293 -27.91 2.98 -2.91
N GLU A 294 -27.41 3.48 -4.03
CA GLU A 294 -27.41 2.79 -5.31
C GLU A 294 -26.05 2.92 -6.00
N ILE A 295 -25.50 1.81 -6.48
CA ILE A 295 -24.28 1.78 -7.28
C ILE A 295 -24.59 1.03 -8.58
N ASP A 296 -24.39 1.67 -9.72
CA ASP A 296 -24.65 1.11 -11.05
C ASP A 296 -26.08 0.54 -11.22
N GLY A 297 -27.09 1.20 -10.63
CA GLY A 297 -28.48 0.73 -10.69
C GLY A 297 -28.84 -0.35 -9.67
N VAL A 298 -27.88 -0.78 -8.84
CA VAL A 298 -28.08 -1.85 -7.85
C VAL A 298 -28.20 -1.24 -6.45
N PRO A 299 -29.31 -1.50 -5.72
CA PRO A 299 -29.45 -1.05 -4.34
C PRO A 299 -28.45 -1.79 -3.45
N VAL A 300 -27.81 -1.05 -2.56
CA VAL A 300 -26.81 -1.55 -1.63
C VAL A 300 -27.15 -1.14 -0.19
N PRO A 301 -26.91 -2.00 0.81
CA PRO A 301 -27.31 -1.76 2.19
C PRO A 301 -26.46 -0.67 2.86
N ALA A 302 -26.95 -0.13 3.97
CA ALA A 302 -26.13 0.67 4.88
C ALA A 302 -25.10 -0.22 5.59
N TYR A 303 -23.99 0.37 6.08
CA TYR A 303 -22.95 -0.40 6.75
C TYR A 303 -23.49 -1.18 7.98
N THR A 304 -24.35 -0.57 8.78
CA THR A 304 -24.98 -1.20 9.96
C THR A 304 -25.92 -2.35 9.63
N ASP A 305 -26.33 -2.47 8.37
CA ASP A 305 -27.21 -3.54 7.87
C ASP A 305 -26.42 -4.69 7.23
N GLU A 306 -25.09 -4.57 7.13
CA GLU A 306 -24.21 -5.62 6.59
C GLU A 306 -24.04 -6.77 7.60
N ASP A 307 -23.85 -7.98 7.07
CA ASP A 307 -23.65 -9.17 7.90
C ASP A 307 -22.38 -9.05 8.76
N ASN A 308 -22.53 -9.34 10.06
CA ASN A 308 -21.46 -9.25 11.08
C ASN A 308 -20.99 -7.82 11.42
N VAL A 309 -21.80 -6.80 11.16
CA VAL A 309 -21.62 -5.43 11.68
C VAL A 309 -22.54 -5.21 12.89
N ALA A 310 -22.09 -4.44 13.88
CA ALA A 310 -22.93 -4.08 15.01
C ALA A 310 -23.97 -3.02 14.60
N PRO A 311 -25.25 -3.13 14.99
CA PRO A 311 -26.27 -2.13 14.66
C PRO A 311 -25.97 -0.73 15.20
N ASP A 312 -25.17 -0.62 16.27
CA ASP A 312 -24.70 0.62 16.90
C ASP A 312 -23.24 0.93 16.57
N SER A 313 -22.72 0.40 15.46
CA SER A 313 -21.32 0.57 15.06
C SER A 313 -20.94 2.03 14.84
N ASN A 314 -19.83 2.43 15.47
CA ASN A 314 -19.18 3.74 15.31
C ASN A 314 -17.98 3.68 14.35
N THR A 315 -17.83 2.58 13.60
CA THR A 315 -16.71 2.37 12.67
C THR A 315 -16.85 3.26 11.45
N GLU A 316 -15.83 4.05 11.14
CA GLU A 316 -15.80 4.85 9.93
C GLU A 316 -15.48 3.98 8.69
N THR A 317 -16.27 4.17 7.63
CA THR A 317 -16.04 3.57 6.30
C THR A 317 -15.49 4.58 5.30
N PHE A 318 -15.36 5.84 5.71
CA PHE A 318 -14.78 6.94 4.98
C PHE A 318 -13.96 7.83 5.91
N VAL A 319 -12.82 8.31 5.41
CA VAL A 319 -12.01 9.35 6.05
C VAL A 319 -11.58 10.36 5.00
N ALA A 320 -11.74 11.66 5.32
CA ALA A 320 -11.03 12.75 4.65
C ALA A 320 -10.22 13.53 5.68
N GLY A 321 -9.08 14.09 5.27
CA GLY A 321 -8.17 14.79 6.18
C GLY A 321 -7.33 15.84 5.49
N LYS A 322 -6.98 16.89 6.23
CA LYS A 322 -6.03 17.94 5.87
C LYS A 322 -4.75 17.73 6.68
N LEU A 323 -3.68 17.34 6.01
CA LEU A 323 -2.36 17.17 6.60
C LEU A 323 -1.52 18.42 6.34
N LEU A 324 -0.71 18.79 7.33
CA LEU A 324 0.28 19.86 7.23
C LEU A 324 1.67 19.30 7.58
N ILE A 325 2.68 19.69 6.82
CA ILE A 325 4.07 19.24 6.99
C ILE A 325 4.91 20.48 7.30
N ASP A 326 5.37 20.57 8.55
CA ASP A 326 6.09 21.71 9.11
C ASP A 326 7.58 21.64 8.76
N ASN A 327 7.88 21.84 7.48
CA ASN A 327 9.23 22.02 6.97
C ASN A 327 9.32 23.15 5.93
N PHE A 328 10.52 23.50 5.50
CA PHE A 328 10.73 24.63 4.58
C PHE A 328 10.05 24.45 3.23
N ARG A 329 10.03 23.22 2.67
CA ARG A 329 9.45 22.94 1.34
C ARG A 329 7.93 23.02 1.35
N TRP A 330 7.29 22.60 2.43
CA TRP A 330 5.83 22.40 2.51
C TRP A 330 5.10 23.36 3.44
N ALA A 331 5.80 24.28 4.11
CA ALA A 331 5.17 25.29 4.94
C ALA A 331 3.99 25.96 4.20
N GLY A 332 2.79 25.85 4.80
CA GLY A 332 1.55 26.44 4.29
C GLY A 332 0.87 25.70 3.13
N VAL A 333 1.40 24.56 2.66
CA VAL A 333 0.76 23.75 1.60
C VAL A 333 -0.03 22.61 2.25
N PRO A 334 -1.36 22.57 2.10
CA PRO A 334 -2.16 21.46 2.59
C PRO A 334 -2.05 20.23 1.69
N PHE A 335 -1.95 19.08 2.33
CA PHE A 335 -2.14 17.77 1.70
C PHE A 335 -3.50 17.25 2.10
N TYR A 336 -4.44 17.20 1.17
CA TYR A 336 -5.75 16.60 1.40
C TYR A 336 -5.71 15.12 1.06
N ILE A 337 -6.26 14.31 1.94
CA ILE A 337 -6.41 12.87 1.73
C ILE A 337 -7.89 12.52 1.81
N ARG A 338 -8.34 11.57 1.01
CA ARG A 338 -9.64 10.93 1.18
C ARG A 338 -9.62 9.47 0.78
N THR A 339 -10.34 8.66 1.53
CA THR A 339 -10.51 7.24 1.27
C THR A 339 -11.85 6.77 1.80
N GLY A 340 -12.45 5.79 1.12
CA GLY A 340 -13.67 5.19 1.62
C GLY A 340 -14.20 4.06 0.76
N LYS A 341 -15.16 3.34 1.34
CA LYS A 341 -15.93 2.26 0.72
C LYS A 341 -17.27 2.77 0.21
N ARG A 342 -17.91 2.03 -0.71
CA ARG A 342 -19.16 2.43 -1.37
C ARG A 342 -19.09 3.83 -1.98
N MET A 343 -17.91 4.24 -2.44
CA MET A 343 -17.75 5.49 -3.17
C MET A 343 -18.17 5.31 -4.64
N LYS A 344 -18.39 6.41 -5.34
CA LYS A 344 -18.87 6.43 -6.73
C LYS A 344 -18.07 5.54 -7.69
N GLU A 345 -16.75 5.53 -7.56
CA GLU A 345 -15.85 4.81 -8.45
C GLU A 345 -14.66 4.24 -7.69
N LYS A 346 -14.07 3.16 -8.23
CA LYS A 346 -12.79 2.64 -7.75
C LYS A 346 -11.66 3.44 -8.40
N SER A 347 -10.91 4.20 -7.61
CA SER A 347 -9.79 5.02 -8.12
C SER A 347 -8.74 5.27 -7.04
N THR A 348 -7.47 5.11 -7.40
CA THR A 348 -6.34 5.64 -6.63
C THR A 348 -5.62 6.65 -7.50
N LYS A 349 -5.62 7.92 -7.08
CA LYS A 349 -4.98 9.01 -7.83
C LYS A 349 -4.43 10.09 -6.92
N ILE A 350 -3.41 10.77 -7.41
CA ILE A 350 -2.80 11.93 -6.76
C ILE A 350 -2.95 13.13 -7.70
N VAL A 351 -3.50 14.23 -7.20
CA VAL A 351 -3.59 15.50 -7.93
C VAL A 351 -2.66 16.51 -7.26
N VAL A 352 -1.68 16.98 -8.00
CA VAL A 352 -0.82 18.11 -7.60
C VAL A 352 -1.36 19.34 -8.29
N GLN A 353 -1.98 20.24 -7.52
CA GLN A 353 -2.49 21.50 -8.03
C GLN A 353 -1.42 22.58 -7.90
N PHE A 354 -1.04 23.18 -9.03
CA PHE A 354 -0.14 24.33 -9.04
C PHE A 354 -0.90 25.62 -8.74
N LYS A 355 -0.20 26.59 -8.16
CA LYS A 355 -0.68 27.95 -7.94
C LYS A 355 -0.88 28.63 -9.28
N ASP A 356 -1.87 29.51 -9.32
CA ASP A 356 -2.06 30.39 -10.45
C ASP A 356 -0.99 31.50 -10.48
N ILE A 357 -0.73 32.03 -11.67
CA ILE A 357 0.22 33.13 -11.84
C ILE A 357 -0.46 34.47 -11.49
N PRO A 358 0.21 35.34 -10.72
CA PRO A 358 -0.29 36.70 -10.50
C PRO A 358 -0.50 37.42 -11.84
N MET A 359 -1.62 38.14 -11.98
CA MET A 359 -1.94 38.96 -13.17
C MET A 359 -1.89 38.18 -14.50
N ASN A 360 -2.50 37.01 -14.56
CA ASN A 360 -2.61 36.26 -15.82
C ASN A 360 -3.40 37.09 -16.86
N LEU A 361 -2.67 37.57 -17.88
CA LEU A 361 -3.19 38.46 -18.94
C LEU A 361 -4.21 37.78 -19.88
N TYR A 362 -4.38 36.46 -19.74
CA TYR A 362 -5.36 35.68 -20.49
C TYR A 362 -6.68 35.46 -19.74
N TYR A 363 -6.82 35.98 -18.51
CA TYR A 363 -8.12 36.07 -17.84
C TYR A 363 -9.04 37.00 -18.62
N GLY A 364 -10.06 36.42 -19.27
CA GLY A 364 -11.21 37.17 -19.78
C GLY A 364 -12.17 37.55 -18.64
N ASN A 365 -13.28 38.22 -18.98
CA ASN A 365 -14.37 38.52 -18.04
C ASN A 365 -15.10 37.27 -17.51
N GLU A 366 -14.79 36.08 -18.05
CA GLU A 366 -15.30 34.79 -17.58
C GLU A 366 -14.19 34.06 -16.81
N ASN A 367 -14.35 33.95 -15.49
CA ASN A 367 -13.42 33.38 -14.50
C ASN A 367 -13.10 31.86 -14.65
N ASN A 368 -13.06 31.33 -15.87
CA ASN A 368 -13.02 29.89 -16.13
C ASN A 368 -11.63 29.34 -16.51
N MET A 369 -10.51 29.96 -16.07
CA MET A 369 -9.21 29.29 -16.21
C MET A 369 -8.91 28.43 -14.99
N ASN A 370 -8.70 27.15 -15.24
CA ASN A 370 -8.32 26.19 -14.22
C ASN A 370 -6.80 26.27 -13.95
N PRO A 371 -6.35 26.03 -12.70
CA PRO A 371 -4.93 25.89 -12.38
C PRO A 371 -4.31 24.75 -13.19
N ASN A 372 -2.98 24.78 -13.33
CA ASN A 372 -2.29 23.61 -13.87
C ASN A 372 -2.36 22.47 -12.86
N LEU A 373 -2.60 21.26 -13.36
CA LEU A 373 -2.71 20.05 -12.55
C LEU A 373 -1.77 18.98 -13.11
N LEU A 374 -0.99 18.36 -12.23
CA LEU A 374 -0.34 17.09 -12.53
C LEU A 374 -1.11 15.98 -11.81
N VAL A 375 -1.65 15.03 -12.57
CA VAL A 375 -2.37 13.87 -12.05
C VAL A 375 -1.52 12.65 -12.23
N ILE A 376 -1.27 11.94 -11.14
CA ILE A 376 -0.62 10.63 -11.13
C ILE A 376 -1.73 9.61 -10.89
N HIS A 377 -2.09 8.89 -11.93
CA HIS A 377 -3.09 7.83 -11.85
C HIS A 377 -2.41 6.55 -11.42
N ILE A 378 -2.76 6.07 -10.23
CA ILE A 378 -2.17 4.85 -9.67
C ILE A 378 -2.97 3.64 -10.12
N GLN A 379 -4.29 3.68 -10.00
CA GLN A 379 -5.22 2.64 -10.47
C GLN A 379 -6.62 3.24 -10.72
N PRO A 380 -7.45 2.70 -11.63
CA PRO A 380 -7.20 1.54 -12.48
C PRO A 380 -6.32 1.83 -13.70
N ASP A 381 -6.40 3.05 -14.24
CA ASP A 381 -5.65 3.47 -15.41
C ASP A 381 -4.30 4.01 -14.96
N GLU A 382 -3.23 3.25 -15.15
CA GLU A 382 -1.89 3.62 -14.70
C GLU A 382 -1.30 4.66 -15.66
N GLY A 383 -0.93 5.83 -15.15
CA GLY A 383 -0.47 6.89 -16.04
C GLY A 383 -0.30 8.26 -15.40
N ILE A 384 -0.04 9.25 -16.25
CA ILE A 384 0.16 10.63 -15.86
C ILE A 384 -0.64 11.52 -16.80
N THR A 385 -1.38 12.47 -16.23
CA THR A 385 -2.02 13.54 -16.98
C THR A 385 -1.48 14.89 -16.52
N LEU A 386 -1.14 15.77 -17.47
CA LEU A 386 -0.82 17.17 -17.22
C LEU A 386 -1.87 18.08 -17.85
N TYR A 387 -2.59 18.84 -17.01
CA TYR A 387 -3.54 19.87 -17.44
C TYR A 387 -2.82 21.21 -17.54
N LEU A 388 -2.82 21.80 -18.74
CA LEU A 388 -2.21 23.08 -19.06
C LEU A 388 -3.23 24.01 -19.72
N ASN A 389 -2.89 25.29 -19.86
CA ASN A 389 -3.72 26.25 -20.60
C ASN A 389 -3.08 26.57 -21.96
N ALA A 390 -3.83 26.46 -23.06
CA ALA A 390 -3.38 26.75 -24.42
C ALA A 390 -4.39 27.60 -25.21
N LYS A 391 -3.96 28.21 -26.31
CA LYS A 391 -4.81 29.11 -27.12
C LYS A 391 -5.94 28.35 -27.81
N LYS A 392 -7.17 28.88 -27.74
CA LYS A 392 -8.31 28.39 -28.53
C LYS A 392 -8.10 28.63 -30.03
N LEU A 393 -8.25 27.60 -30.86
CA LEU A 393 -8.22 27.72 -32.31
C LEU A 393 -9.53 28.38 -32.80
N GLY A 394 -9.42 29.43 -33.63
CA GLY A 394 -10.57 30.01 -34.36
C GLY A 394 -11.42 31.08 -33.65
N GLY A 395 -10.99 31.66 -32.52
CA GLY A 395 -11.71 32.73 -31.81
C GLY A 395 -10.80 33.75 -31.11
N ALA A 396 -11.39 34.68 -30.34
CA ALA A 396 -10.70 35.73 -29.57
C ALA A 396 -9.58 35.17 -28.66
N ALA A 397 -8.68 36.04 -28.20
CA ALA A 397 -7.42 35.71 -27.49
C ALA A 397 -7.61 35.12 -26.08
N HIS A 398 -8.36 34.03 -25.96
CA HIS A 398 -8.62 33.31 -24.71
C HIS A 398 -7.84 31.99 -24.68
N ALA A 399 -7.35 31.65 -23.49
CA ALA A 399 -6.78 30.35 -23.20
C ALA A 399 -7.88 29.36 -22.78
N GLN A 400 -7.66 28.08 -23.06
CA GLN A 400 -8.52 26.98 -22.64
C GLN A 400 -7.66 25.85 -22.06
N PRO A 401 -8.17 25.07 -21.10
CA PRO A 401 -7.47 23.89 -20.62
C PRO A 401 -7.25 22.85 -21.73
N ILE A 402 -6.05 22.28 -21.78
CA ILE A 402 -5.69 21.13 -22.61
C ILE A 402 -5.13 20.02 -21.73
N LYS A 403 -5.29 18.77 -22.18
CA LYS A 403 -4.81 17.55 -21.51
C LYS A 403 -3.63 16.98 -22.29
N LEU A 404 -2.47 16.84 -21.64
CA LEU A 404 -1.39 15.98 -22.11
C LEU A 404 -1.45 14.68 -21.32
N ASP A 405 -1.57 13.55 -22.01
CA ASP A 405 -1.94 12.28 -21.39
C ASP A 405 -0.99 11.16 -21.78
N TYR A 406 -0.55 10.41 -20.78
CA TYR A 406 0.20 9.17 -20.95
C TYR A 406 -0.45 8.10 -20.08
N CYS A 407 -0.84 6.98 -20.69
CA CYS A 407 -1.36 5.83 -19.99
C CYS A 407 -0.57 4.58 -20.39
N SER A 408 -0.05 3.86 -19.41
CA SER A 408 0.80 2.68 -19.63
C SER A 408 0.00 1.40 -19.87
N ASN A 409 -1.19 1.26 -19.27
CA ASN A 409 -2.01 0.05 -19.34
C ASN A 409 -3.35 0.23 -20.08
N CYS A 410 -3.63 1.40 -20.65
CA CYS A 410 -4.89 1.64 -21.38
C CYS A 410 -4.93 0.96 -22.77
N ASN A 411 -3.78 0.72 -23.39
CA ASN A 411 -3.68 0.14 -24.74
C ASN A 411 -3.16 -1.30 -24.74
N ASP A 412 -2.70 -1.79 -23.58
CA ASP A 412 -2.07 -3.09 -23.42
C ASP A 412 -2.75 -3.84 -22.28
N GLU A 413 -3.26 -5.05 -22.55
CA GLU A 413 -3.53 -6.06 -21.50
C GLU A 413 -2.23 -6.57 -20.83
N LEU A 414 -1.06 -6.03 -21.20
CA LEU A 414 0.25 -6.50 -20.78
C LEU A 414 0.54 -6.12 -19.32
N ASN A 415 0.43 -7.13 -18.46
CA ASN A 415 1.46 -7.51 -17.46
C ASN A 415 2.19 -6.36 -16.73
N THR A 416 1.48 -5.37 -16.17
CA THR A 416 2.04 -4.64 -15.02
C THR A 416 2.37 -5.69 -13.95
N PRO A 417 3.64 -5.76 -13.47
CA PRO A 417 3.99 -6.65 -12.37
C PRO A 417 3.04 -6.42 -11.20
N GLU A 418 2.49 -7.50 -10.67
CA GLU A 418 1.59 -7.38 -9.54
C GLU A 418 2.39 -6.86 -8.33
N ALA A 419 1.79 -6.06 -7.45
CA ALA A 419 2.53 -5.45 -6.34
C ALA A 419 3.33 -6.47 -5.50
N TYR A 420 2.78 -7.68 -5.28
CA TYR A 420 3.47 -8.76 -4.58
C TYR A 420 4.61 -9.37 -5.39
N GLU A 421 4.50 -9.46 -6.72
CA GLU A 421 5.60 -9.91 -7.60
C GLU A 421 6.83 -9.05 -7.40
N LYS A 422 6.66 -7.73 -7.45
CA LYS A 422 7.72 -6.76 -7.22
C LYS A 422 8.29 -6.86 -5.80
N LEU A 423 7.43 -6.89 -4.77
CA LEU A 423 7.88 -6.94 -3.38
C LEU A 423 8.61 -8.26 -3.06
N ILE A 424 8.10 -9.41 -3.49
CA ILE A 424 8.78 -10.70 -3.28
C ILE A 424 10.17 -10.68 -3.91
N HIS A 425 10.29 -10.17 -5.13
CA HIS A 425 11.57 -10.06 -5.83
C HIS A 425 12.55 -9.10 -5.12
N ASP A 426 12.07 -7.93 -4.69
CA ASP A 426 12.90 -6.97 -3.94
C ASP A 426 13.41 -7.60 -2.63
N CYS A 427 12.55 -8.33 -1.90
CA CYS A 427 12.95 -9.05 -0.69
C CYS A 427 13.97 -10.17 -0.99
N LEU A 428 13.84 -10.90 -2.11
CA LEU A 428 14.83 -11.90 -2.53
C LEU A 428 16.20 -11.27 -2.85
N LEU A 429 16.21 -10.06 -3.43
CA LEU A 429 17.42 -9.30 -3.72
C LEU A 429 18.01 -8.57 -2.51
N GLY A 430 17.24 -8.42 -1.44
CA GLY A 430 17.64 -7.64 -0.27
C GLY A 430 17.38 -6.15 -0.39
N ASP A 431 16.61 -5.74 -1.40
CA ASP A 431 16.19 -4.36 -1.58
C ASP A 431 14.95 -4.12 -0.72
N ALA A 432 15.10 -3.23 0.26
CA ALA A 432 14.05 -2.94 1.22
C ALA A 432 13.50 -1.51 1.05
N THR A 433 13.75 -0.89 -0.10
CA THR A 433 13.29 0.46 -0.46
C THR A 433 11.77 0.55 -0.45
N ASN A 434 11.08 -0.45 -1.01
CA ASN A 434 9.63 -0.49 -1.14
C ASN A 434 8.92 -1.16 0.05
N PHE A 435 9.55 -1.17 1.22
CA PHE A 435 9.00 -1.77 2.44
C PHE A 435 8.96 -0.74 3.56
N ALA A 436 7.93 -0.84 4.40
CA ALA A 436 7.77 0.09 5.52
C ALA A 436 8.82 -0.20 6.61
N HIS A 437 9.69 0.78 6.87
CA HIS A 437 10.62 0.73 7.98
C HIS A 437 9.90 0.93 9.32
N TRP A 438 10.43 0.39 10.42
CA TRP A 438 9.82 0.55 11.75
C TRP A 438 9.53 2.00 12.11
N ASP A 439 10.49 2.90 11.90
CA ASP A 439 10.32 4.33 12.22
C ASP A 439 9.15 4.95 11.45
N GLU A 440 8.93 4.55 10.20
CA GLU A 440 7.81 5.04 9.41
C GLU A 440 6.48 4.55 9.99
N VAL A 441 6.39 3.26 10.32
CA VAL A 441 5.20 2.66 10.94
C VAL A 441 4.88 3.30 12.28
N ALA A 442 5.90 3.50 13.13
CA ALA A 442 5.74 4.10 14.46
C ALA A 442 5.30 5.56 14.38
N LEU A 443 5.86 6.36 13.46
CA LEU A 443 5.45 7.75 13.27
C LEU A 443 4.03 7.86 12.70
N SER A 444 3.67 7.00 11.74
CA SER A 444 2.31 6.92 11.23
C SER A 444 1.29 6.56 12.32
N TRP A 445 1.62 5.58 13.18
CA TRP A 445 0.78 5.25 14.33
C TRP A 445 0.67 6.42 15.32
N SER A 446 1.80 7.04 15.68
CA SER A 446 1.80 8.19 16.58
C SER A 446 0.92 9.34 16.07
N PHE A 447 0.83 9.53 14.75
CA PHE A 447 -0.05 10.54 14.15
C PHE A 447 -1.53 10.11 14.19
N VAL A 448 -1.81 8.87 13.78
CA VAL A 448 -3.18 8.35 13.65
C VAL A 448 -3.85 8.07 15.00
N ASP A 449 -3.09 7.70 16.03
CA ASP A 449 -3.63 7.36 17.36
C ASP A 449 -4.40 8.53 17.97
N SER A 450 -3.92 9.78 17.84
CA SER A 450 -4.62 10.97 18.34
C SER A 450 -6.03 11.10 17.75
N ILE A 451 -6.14 10.83 16.45
CA ILE A 451 -7.41 10.86 15.70
C ILE A 451 -8.30 9.69 16.14
N SER A 452 -7.75 8.48 16.15
CA SER A 452 -8.47 7.26 16.50
C SER A 452 -9.02 7.29 17.93
N GLU A 453 -8.23 7.77 18.90
CA GLU A 453 -8.66 7.91 20.29
C GLU A 453 -9.78 8.93 20.45
N THR A 454 -9.71 10.06 19.75
CA THR A 454 -10.74 11.10 19.78
C THR A 454 -12.07 10.56 19.22
N TRP A 455 -11.99 9.84 18.10
CA TRP A 455 -13.13 9.19 17.46
C TRP A 455 -13.71 8.02 18.27
N ALA A 456 -12.90 7.28 19.00
CA ALA A 456 -13.38 6.25 19.91
C ALA A 456 -14.11 6.84 21.13
N ALA A 457 -13.69 8.03 21.59
CA ALA A 457 -14.36 8.74 22.69
C ALA A 457 -15.70 9.38 22.25
N ASN A 458 -15.80 9.84 21.00
CA ASN A 458 -17.03 10.38 20.43
C ASN A 458 -17.88 9.27 19.79
N LYS A 459 -18.99 8.89 20.42
CA LYS A 459 -19.88 7.83 19.92
C LYS A 459 -20.86 8.25 18.83
N THR A 460 -20.89 9.53 18.47
CA THR A 460 -21.77 10.01 17.41
C THR A 460 -21.00 10.03 16.10
N LEU A 461 -21.25 9.02 15.26
CA LEU A 461 -20.75 8.98 13.90
C LEU A 461 -21.66 9.84 13.00
N SER A 462 -21.15 11.00 12.62
CA SER A 462 -21.77 11.91 11.68
C SER A 462 -20.63 12.70 11.03
N PRO A 463 -20.69 12.94 9.71
CA PRO A 463 -21.78 12.68 8.77
C PRO A 463 -21.82 11.26 8.16
N ASN A 464 -23.01 10.76 7.89
CA ASN A 464 -23.21 9.60 6.99
C ASN A 464 -23.28 10.05 5.53
N TYR A 465 -22.94 9.18 4.60
CA TYR A 465 -22.97 9.48 3.16
C TYR A 465 -23.70 8.40 2.37
N GLU A 466 -24.41 8.80 1.32
CA GLU A 466 -25.12 7.88 0.43
C GLU A 466 -24.11 7.00 -0.33
N SER A 467 -24.32 5.68 -0.33
CA SER A 467 -23.53 4.77 -1.15
C SER A 467 -23.63 5.15 -2.63
N GLY A 468 -22.49 5.25 -3.33
CA GLY A 468 -22.40 5.75 -4.70
C GLY A 468 -22.03 7.24 -4.81
N SER A 469 -21.98 7.97 -3.70
CA SER A 469 -21.44 9.33 -3.64
C SER A 469 -19.89 9.35 -3.52
N MET A 470 -19.28 10.54 -3.51
CA MET A 470 -17.83 10.68 -3.26
C MET A 470 -17.50 10.90 -1.77
N GLY A 471 -18.43 10.56 -0.87
CA GLY A 471 -18.33 10.79 0.56
C GLY A 471 -19.26 11.93 1.04
N PRO A 472 -19.19 12.27 2.32
CA PRO A 472 -20.02 13.30 2.92
C PRO A 472 -19.62 14.71 2.47
N LYS A 473 -20.58 15.65 2.51
CA LYS A 473 -20.38 17.06 2.12
C LYS A 473 -19.25 17.73 2.93
N GLU A 474 -19.09 17.35 4.17
CA GLU A 474 -18.08 17.86 5.09
C GLU A 474 -16.65 17.60 4.57
N SER A 475 -16.47 16.55 3.75
CA SER A 475 -15.21 16.30 3.03
C SER A 475 -14.92 17.40 2.01
N ASP A 476 -15.93 17.95 1.33
CA ASP A 476 -15.77 19.08 0.42
C ASP A 476 -15.56 20.38 1.21
N ASP A 477 -16.34 20.56 2.28
CA ASP A 477 -16.26 21.76 3.12
C ASP A 477 -14.87 21.94 3.76
N LEU A 478 -14.15 20.83 4.01
CA LEU A 478 -12.75 20.84 4.46
C LEU A 478 -11.82 21.61 3.51
N LEU A 479 -12.01 21.49 2.19
CA LEU A 479 -11.20 22.17 1.18
C LEU A 479 -11.72 23.59 0.92
N VAL A 480 -13.05 23.78 0.98
CA VAL A 480 -13.70 25.08 0.77
C VAL A 480 -13.22 26.12 1.79
N LYS A 481 -12.90 25.70 3.03
CA LYS A 481 -12.28 26.56 4.06
C LYS A 481 -11.00 27.25 3.56
N ASP A 482 -10.27 26.62 2.64
CA ASP A 482 -9.04 27.14 2.04
C ASP A 482 -9.24 27.69 0.62
N GLY A 483 -10.50 27.80 0.15
CA GLY A 483 -10.83 28.23 -1.22
C GLY A 483 -10.53 27.17 -2.28
N LEU A 484 -10.47 25.89 -1.88
CA LEU A 484 -10.12 24.76 -2.72
C LEU A 484 -11.32 23.80 -2.88
N HIS A 485 -11.18 22.83 -3.79
CA HIS A 485 -12.16 21.77 -3.99
C HIS A 485 -11.48 20.49 -4.46
N TRP A 486 -12.16 19.35 -4.32
CA TRP A 486 -11.67 18.09 -4.86
C TRP A 486 -11.76 18.07 -6.38
N TRP A 487 -10.69 17.67 -7.05
CA TRP A 487 -10.72 17.46 -8.50
C TRP A 487 -11.32 16.09 -8.83
N ASN A 488 -12.47 16.11 -9.51
CA ASN A 488 -13.14 14.92 -10.04
C ASN A 488 -12.73 14.70 -11.51
N ILE A 489 -11.43 14.46 -11.71
CA ILE A 489 -10.79 14.31 -13.02
C ILE A 489 -10.39 12.87 -13.32
#